data_AF-A0A0W0Z0D3-F1
#
_entry.id   AF-A0A0W0Z0D3-F1
#
_cell.length_a   1.000
_cell.length_b   1.000
_cell.length_c   1.000
_cell.angle_alpha   90.00
_cell.angle_beta   90.00
_cell.angle_gamma   90.00
#
_symmetry.space_group_name_H-M   'P 1'
#
loop_
_entity.id
_entity.type
_entity.pdbx_description
1 polymer ?
#
loop_
_entity_poly.entity_id
_entity_poly.type
_entity_poly.pdbx_seq_one_letter_code
_entity_poly.pdbx_strand_id
1 'polypeptide(L)'
;MNVESVYPKVREIIADVLVIDEEDVSKESRLITDLGAESIDFLDLVFQLEKEFSIKIPRGQLEKNARGDLAEDEFEKGGVLTAKGMQAIKNYLSEVPEEHFKPNMKVNEIPMLFTVETFCKLVVAAVNEQKTIETV
;
A
#
# COMPACT_ATOMS: atom_id res chain seq x y z
N MET A 1 -9.44 13.06 -6.41
CA MET A 1 -9.39 11.61 -6.69
C MET A 1 -9.78 10.90 -5.41
N ASN A 2 -10.58 9.82 -5.45
CA ASN A 2 -10.91 9.01 -4.27
C ASN A 2 -10.76 7.51 -4.59
N VAL A 3 -10.79 6.67 -3.54
CA VAL A 3 -10.59 5.21 -3.66
C VAL A 3 -11.59 4.59 -4.63
N GLU A 4 -12.85 4.99 -4.57
CA GLU A 4 -13.91 4.43 -5.43
C GLU A 4 -13.70 4.72 -6.91
N SER A 5 -13.13 5.88 -7.24
CA SER A 5 -12.83 6.25 -8.63
C SER A 5 -11.61 5.52 -9.21
N VAL A 6 -10.64 5.14 -8.37
CA VAL A 6 -9.43 4.42 -8.83
C VAL A 6 -9.60 2.92 -8.79
N TYR A 7 -10.46 2.41 -7.88
CA TYR A 7 -10.63 0.98 -7.62
C TYR A 7 -10.86 0.13 -8.88
N PRO A 8 -11.76 0.48 -9.82
CA PRO A 8 -12.00 -0.34 -11.01
C PRO A 8 -10.72 -0.56 -11.82
N LYS A 9 -9.93 0.51 -11.99
CA LYS A 9 -8.69 0.46 -12.76
C LYS A 9 -7.56 -0.23 -11.99
N VAL A 10 -7.46 -0.01 -10.68
CA VAL A 10 -6.49 -0.73 -9.82
C VAL A 10 -6.80 -2.23 -9.83
N ARG A 11 -8.07 -2.61 -9.75
CA ARG A 11 -8.53 -3.99 -9.77
C ARG A 11 -8.20 -4.68 -11.09
N GLU A 12 -8.47 -4.02 -12.22
CA GLU A 12 -8.08 -4.47 -13.58
C GLU A 12 -6.57 -4.75 -13.64
N ILE A 13 -5.74 -3.79 -13.22
CA ILE A 13 -4.27 -3.95 -13.23
C ILE A 13 -3.81 -5.12 -12.35
N ILE A 14 -4.44 -5.30 -11.17
CA ILE A 14 -4.09 -6.41 -10.28
C ILE A 14 -4.43 -7.76 -10.90
N ALA A 15 -5.61 -7.87 -11.52
CA ALA A 15 -6.03 -9.07 -12.22
C ALA A 15 -5.07 -9.42 -13.37
N ASP A 16 -4.67 -8.43 -14.18
CA ASP A 16 -3.73 -8.60 -15.28
C ASP A 16 -2.33 -9.03 -14.80
N VAL A 17 -1.79 -8.39 -13.77
CA VAL A 17 -0.42 -8.69 -13.29
C VAL A 17 -0.36 -10.04 -12.59
N LEU A 18 -1.36 -10.37 -11.77
CA LEU A 18 -1.40 -11.65 -11.05
C LEU A 18 -1.97 -12.80 -11.89
N VAL A 19 -2.46 -12.51 -13.10
CA VAL A 19 -3.06 -13.49 -14.01
C VAL A 19 -4.21 -14.25 -13.33
N ILE A 20 -5.11 -13.48 -12.70
CA ILE A 20 -6.31 -13.97 -12.01
C ILE A 20 -7.55 -13.29 -12.58
N ASP A 21 -8.73 -13.84 -12.30
CA ASP A 21 -9.98 -13.22 -12.71
C ASP A 21 -10.26 -11.95 -11.90
N GLU A 22 -10.75 -10.90 -12.56
CA GLU A 22 -11.07 -9.63 -11.91
C GLU A 22 -12.08 -9.83 -10.77
N GLU A 23 -13.00 -10.79 -10.93
CA GLU A 23 -13.98 -11.23 -9.93
C GLU A 23 -13.37 -11.75 -8.61
N ASP A 24 -12.17 -12.32 -8.64
CA ASP A 24 -11.47 -12.77 -7.43
C ASP A 24 -10.79 -11.61 -6.67
N VAL A 25 -10.65 -10.45 -7.30
CA VAL A 25 -10.02 -9.27 -6.70
C VAL A 25 -11.06 -8.46 -5.92
N SER A 26 -10.98 -8.55 -4.59
CA SER A 26 -11.78 -7.74 -3.65
C SER A 26 -10.94 -6.67 -2.96
N LYS A 27 -11.57 -5.55 -2.55
CA LYS A 27 -10.91 -4.44 -1.84
C LYS A 27 -10.13 -4.89 -0.60
N GLU A 28 -10.69 -5.86 0.11
CA GLU A 28 -10.17 -6.40 1.37
C GLU A 28 -9.11 -7.49 1.14
N SER A 29 -8.96 -8.02 -0.09
CA SER A 29 -7.98 -9.07 -0.39
C SER A 29 -6.57 -8.55 -0.22
N ARG A 30 -5.76 -9.27 0.55
CA ARG A 30 -4.33 -9.01 0.72
C ARG A 30 -3.58 -9.53 -0.49
N LEU A 31 -2.73 -8.70 -1.08
CA LEU A 31 -2.06 -9.06 -2.33
C LEU A 31 -1.17 -10.29 -2.18
N ILE A 32 -0.34 -10.34 -1.13
CA ILE A 32 0.56 -11.48 -0.90
C ILE A 32 -0.21 -12.69 -0.38
N THR A 33 -1.01 -12.49 0.67
CA THR A 33 -1.55 -13.62 1.43
C THR A 33 -2.78 -14.24 0.78
N ASP A 34 -3.62 -13.44 0.12
CA ASP A 34 -4.88 -13.91 -0.45
C ASP A 34 -4.79 -14.07 -1.97
N LEU A 35 -4.09 -13.15 -2.67
CA LEU A 35 -3.94 -13.20 -4.13
C LEU A 35 -2.62 -13.84 -4.59
N GLY A 36 -1.73 -14.21 -3.67
CA GLY A 36 -0.48 -14.92 -3.98
C GLY A 36 0.59 -14.07 -4.66
N ALA A 37 0.51 -12.74 -4.58
CA ALA A 37 1.48 -11.84 -5.20
C ALA A 37 2.90 -12.05 -4.65
N GLU A 38 3.87 -12.23 -5.55
CA GLU A 38 5.29 -12.32 -5.24
C GLU A 38 5.97 -10.94 -5.24
N SER A 39 7.19 -10.88 -4.73
CA SER A 39 7.96 -9.62 -4.67
C SER A 39 8.18 -8.96 -6.04
N ILE A 40 8.16 -9.74 -7.14
CA ILE A 40 8.29 -9.22 -8.51
C ILE A 40 6.97 -8.57 -8.94
N ASP A 41 5.84 -9.22 -8.66
CA ASP A 41 4.51 -8.71 -8.99
C ASP A 41 4.26 -7.35 -8.36
N PHE A 42 4.77 -7.11 -7.14
CA PHE A 42 4.70 -5.78 -6.52
C PHE A 42 5.38 -4.68 -7.33
N LEU A 43 6.54 -4.98 -7.91
CA LEU A 43 7.26 -4.00 -8.74
C LEU A 43 6.50 -3.72 -10.03
N ASP A 44 5.94 -4.76 -10.64
CA ASP A 44 5.15 -4.64 -11.86
C ASP A 44 3.81 -3.92 -11.62
N LEU A 45 3.11 -4.22 -10.53
CA LEU A 45 1.90 -3.52 -10.10
C LEU A 45 2.16 -2.03 -9.91
N VAL A 46 3.18 -1.67 -9.13
CA VAL A 46 3.54 -0.27 -8.90
C VAL A 46 3.88 0.40 -10.23
N PHE A 47 4.64 -0.26 -11.10
CA PHE A 47 5.02 0.29 -12.41
C PHE A 47 3.80 0.53 -13.33
N GLN A 48 2.86 -0.41 -13.39
CA GLN A 48 1.63 -0.26 -14.18
C GLN A 48 0.75 0.86 -13.63
N LEU A 49 0.63 0.96 -12.30
CA LEU A 49 -0.13 2.04 -11.65
C LEU A 49 0.53 3.41 -11.88
N GLU A 50 1.86 3.51 -11.80
CA GLU A 50 2.59 4.72 -12.16
C GLU A 50 2.28 5.16 -13.58
N LYS A 51 2.30 4.23 -14.53
CA LYS A 51 2.06 4.52 -15.94
C LYS A 51 0.60 4.91 -16.20
N GLU A 52 -0.35 4.16 -15.66
CA GLU A 52 -1.78 4.37 -15.88
C GLU A 52 -2.25 5.71 -15.29
N PHE A 53 -1.84 6.01 -14.07
CA PHE A 53 -2.24 7.24 -13.39
C PHE A 53 -1.26 8.40 -13.62
N SER A 54 -0.21 8.19 -14.41
CA SER A 54 0.88 9.14 -14.64
C SER A 54 1.53 9.65 -13.34
N ILE A 55 1.60 8.78 -12.34
CA ILE A 55 2.14 9.08 -11.01
C ILE A 55 3.55 8.52 -10.78
N LYS A 56 4.17 8.93 -9.68
CA LYS A 56 5.43 8.38 -9.18
C LYS A 56 5.26 7.91 -7.75
N ILE A 57 5.55 6.64 -7.52
CA ILE A 57 5.42 5.93 -6.24
C ILE A 57 6.82 5.44 -5.86
N PRO A 58 7.57 6.21 -5.05
CA PRO A 58 8.87 5.77 -4.57
C PRO A 58 8.76 4.48 -3.75
N ARG A 59 9.81 3.65 -3.84
CA ARG A 59 9.95 2.52 -2.90
C ARG A 59 10.03 3.08 -1.47
N GLY A 60 9.25 2.51 -0.57
CA GLY A 60 9.15 2.98 0.82
C GLY A 60 8.23 4.21 1.00
N GLN A 61 7.56 4.70 -0.05
CA GLN A 61 6.58 5.79 0.10
C GLN A 61 5.41 5.37 1.00
N LEU A 62 4.97 4.11 0.92
CA LEU A 62 3.97 3.55 1.83
C LEU A 62 4.41 3.64 3.29
N GLU A 63 5.63 3.19 3.57
CA GLU A 63 6.21 3.25 4.90
C GLU A 63 6.34 4.71 5.37
N LYS A 64 6.75 5.62 4.48
CA LYS A 64 6.85 7.05 4.77
C LYS A 64 5.48 7.68 5.06
N ASN A 65 4.47 7.38 4.26
CA ASN A 65 3.12 7.88 4.42
C ASN A 65 2.49 7.37 5.72
N ALA A 66 2.73 6.09 6.03
CA ALA A 66 2.25 5.49 7.26
C ALA A 66 3.03 5.95 8.50
N ARG A 67 4.34 6.20 8.38
CA ARG A 67 5.18 6.78 9.43
C ARG A 67 4.79 8.23 9.73
N GLY A 68 4.43 9.01 8.70
CA GLY A 68 4.15 10.43 8.83
C GLY A 68 5.34 11.20 9.41
N ASP A 69 5.08 11.97 10.46
CA ASP A 69 6.08 12.80 11.16
C ASP A 69 6.92 12.03 12.21
N LEU A 70 6.67 10.73 12.42
CA LEU A 70 7.45 9.95 13.39
C LEU A 70 8.91 9.86 12.98
N ALA A 71 9.81 10.01 13.94
CA ALA A 71 11.22 9.72 13.74
C ALA A 71 11.44 8.22 13.47
N GLU A 72 12.54 7.89 12.80
CA GLU A 72 12.84 6.49 12.44
C GLU A 72 12.95 5.57 13.66
N ASP A 73 13.64 6.00 14.74
CA ASP A 73 13.73 5.26 16.00
C ASP A 73 12.38 5.15 16.75
N GLU A 74 11.45 6.06 16.47
CA GLU A 74 10.08 5.97 16.99
C GLU A 74 9.21 5.04 16.15
N PHE A 75 9.52 4.86 14.87
CA PHE A 75 8.80 3.97 13.98
C PHE A 75 9.28 2.53 14.13
N GLU A 76 10.59 2.30 14.07
CA GLU A 76 11.20 0.99 14.20
C GLU A 76 12.48 1.01 15.05
N LYS A 77 12.79 -0.14 15.66
CA LYS A 77 14.07 -0.39 16.35
C LYS A 77 14.64 -1.73 15.90
N GLY A 78 15.78 -1.68 15.22
CA GLY A 78 16.46 -2.89 14.76
C GLY A 78 15.65 -3.73 13.77
N GLY A 79 14.87 -3.08 12.88
CA GLY A 79 14.02 -3.77 11.90
C GLY A 79 12.65 -4.20 12.42
N VAL A 80 12.31 -3.88 13.68
CA VAL A 80 11.06 -4.25 14.34
C VAL A 80 10.24 -3.00 14.63
N LEU A 81 8.95 -3.03 14.29
CA LEU A 81 8.03 -1.93 14.59
C LEU A 81 7.91 -1.70 16.10
N THR A 82 8.00 -0.43 16.51
CA THR A 82 7.68 -0.05 17.88
C THR A 82 6.17 0.02 18.09
N ALA A 83 5.72 0.22 19.33
CA ALA A 83 4.30 0.48 19.61
C ALA A 83 3.76 1.70 18.85
N LYS A 84 4.55 2.77 18.71
CA LYS A 84 4.16 3.97 17.96
C LYS A 84 4.13 3.70 16.45
N GLY A 85 5.14 3.00 15.92
CA GLY A 85 5.18 2.62 14.51
C GLY A 85 4.01 1.71 14.13
N MET A 86 3.72 0.71 14.95
CA MET A 86 2.54 -0.15 14.81
C MET A 86 1.24 0.66 14.78
N GLN A 87 1.08 1.61 15.71
CA GLN A 87 -0.10 2.47 15.74
C GLN A 87 -0.21 3.34 14.48
N ALA A 88 0.92 3.84 13.96
CA ALA A 88 0.96 4.64 12.75
C ALA A 88 0.55 3.82 11.51
N ILE A 89 1.08 2.59 11.36
CA ILE A 89 0.65 1.66 10.32
C ILE A 89 -0.85 1.34 10.47
N LYS A 90 -1.34 1.05 11.68
CA LYS A 90 -2.78 0.79 11.91
C LYS A 90 -3.68 1.97 11.52
N ASN A 91 -3.25 3.19 11.82
CA ASN A 91 -3.99 4.39 11.44
C ASN A 91 -4.02 4.57 9.91
N TYR A 92 -2.91 4.30 9.25
CA TYR A 92 -2.79 4.41 7.80
C TYR A 92 -3.59 3.31 7.08
N LEU A 93 -3.37 2.06 7.49
CA LEU A 93 -4.04 0.84 7.03
C LEU A 93 -5.33 0.58 7.84
N SER A 94 -6.17 1.60 7.97
CA SER A 94 -7.44 1.52 8.72
C SER A 94 -8.43 0.51 8.15
N GLU A 95 -8.21 0.07 6.91
CA GLU A 95 -8.96 -1.00 6.25
C GLU A 95 -8.55 -2.41 6.70
N VAL A 96 -7.35 -2.55 7.28
CA VAL A 96 -6.81 -3.86 7.66
C VAL A 96 -7.33 -4.24 9.04
N PRO A 97 -7.96 -5.41 9.20
CA PRO A 97 -8.38 -5.93 10.50
C PRO A 97 -7.23 -5.99 11.50
N GLU A 98 -7.50 -5.60 12.76
CA GLU A 98 -6.49 -5.58 13.82
C GLU A 98 -5.84 -6.96 14.08
N GLU A 99 -6.55 -8.04 13.77
CA GLU A 99 -6.07 -9.42 13.87
C GLU A 99 -4.88 -9.73 12.96
N HIS A 100 -4.70 -8.99 11.87
CA HIS A 100 -3.56 -9.18 10.97
C HIS A 100 -2.28 -8.52 11.50
N PHE A 101 -2.38 -7.63 12.48
CA PHE A 101 -1.24 -6.96 13.09
C PHE A 101 -0.66 -7.80 14.22
N LYS A 102 0.50 -8.41 13.97
CA LYS A 102 1.20 -9.24 14.95
C LYS A 102 2.01 -8.38 15.92
N PRO A 103 2.14 -8.78 17.20
CA PRO A 103 3.08 -8.14 18.11
C PRO A 103 4.52 -8.32 17.61
N ASN A 104 5.36 -7.29 17.75
CA ASN A 104 6.76 -7.27 17.29
C ASN A 104 6.93 -7.56 15.79
N MET A 105 5.98 -7.13 14.96
CA MET A 105 6.06 -7.26 13.51
C MET A 105 7.29 -6.54 12.96
N LYS A 106 7.98 -7.17 12.02
CA LYS A 106 9.13 -6.58 11.35
C LYS A 106 8.70 -5.64 10.23
N VAL A 107 9.53 -4.65 9.93
CA VAL A 107 9.24 -3.68 8.85
C VAL A 107 9.14 -4.36 7.49
N ASN A 108 9.92 -5.41 7.24
CA ASN A 108 9.83 -6.21 6.03
C ASN A 108 8.56 -7.09 5.93
N GLU A 109 7.78 -7.23 7.00
CA GLU A 109 6.48 -7.93 6.99
C GLU A 109 5.32 -6.99 6.66
N ILE A 110 5.51 -5.67 6.72
CA ILE A 110 4.45 -4.67 6.42
C ILE A 110 3.78 -4.93 5.06
N PRO A 111 4.49 -5.27 3.97
CA PRO A 111 3.84 -5.55 2.69
C PRO A 111 2.83 -6.69 2.71
N MET A 112 2.92 -7.61 3.69
CA MET A 112 1.94 -8.70 3.84
C MET A 112 0.56 -8.22 4.29
N LEU A 113 0.47 -6.99 4.82
CA LEU A 113 -0.78 -6.35 5.22
C LEU A 113 -1.46 -5.61 4.07
N PHE A 114 -0.76 -5.38 2.96
CA PHE A 114 -1.29 -4.54 1.89
C PHE A 114 -2.44 -5.23 1.18
N THR A 115 -3.57 -4.54 1.17
CA THR A 115 -4.77 -4.94 0.46
C THR A 115 -4.86 -4.21 -0.87
N VAL A 116 -5.82 -4.64 -1.71
CA VAL A 116 -6.20 -3.91 -2.91
C VAL A 116 -6.60 -2.46 -2.59
N GLU A 117 -7.31 -2.25 -1.48
CA GLU A 117 -7.66 -0.90 -1.02
C GLU A 117 -6.43 -0.07 -0.63
N THR A 118 -5.40 -0.68 -0.03
CA THR A 118 -4.15 0.01 0.29
C THR A 118 -3.51 0.62 -0.97
N PHE A 119 -3.48 -0.14 -2.07
CA PHE A 119 -2.97 0.35 -3.35
C PHE A 119 -3.84 1.46 -3.94
N CYS A 120 -5.15 1.38 -3.79
CA CYS A 120 -6.05 2.46 -4.19
C CYS A 120 -5.76 3.76 -3.42
N LYS A 121 -5.60 3.66 -2.08
CA LYS A 121 -5.25 4.80 -1.22
C LYS A 121 -3.91 5.41 -1.61
N LEU A 122 -2.94 4.55 -1.93
CA LEU A 122 -1.62 4.96 -2.40
C LEU A 122 -1.70 5.74 -3.71
N VAL A 123 -2.42 5.24 -4.71
CA VAL A 123 -2.62 5.95 -6.00
C VAL A 123 -3.27 7.30 -5.75
N VAL A 124 -4.32 7.36 -4.92
CA VAL A 124 -5.00 8.62 -4.57
C VAL A 124 -4.04 9.59 -3.90
N ALA A 125 -3.23 9.12 -2.95
CA ALA A 125 -2.23 9.94 -2.26
C ALA A 125 -1.21 10.51 -3.25
N ALA A 126 -0.62 9.66 -4.10
CA ALA A 126 0.38 10.06 -5.09
C ALA A 126 -0.18 11.06 -6.12
N VAL A 127 -1.41 10.85 -6.61
CA VAL A 127 -2.10 11.80 -7.50
C VAL A 127 -2.29 13.15 -6.82
N ASN A 128 -2.67 13.15 -5.54
CA ASN A 128 -2.88 14.39 -4.79
C ASN A 128 -1.54 15.11 -4.50
N GLU A 129 -0.48 14.38 -4.14
CA GLU A 129 0.86 14.93 -3.91
C GLU A 129 1.43 15.58 -5.18
N GLN A 130 1.28 14.95 -6.35
CA GLN A 130 1.74 15.53 -7.62
C GLN A 130 1.00 16.81 -7.99
N LYS A 131 -0.31 16.87 -7.79
CA LYS A 131 -1.08 18.11 -7.98
C LYS A 131 -0.58 19.22 -7.09
N THR A 132 -0.18 18.92 -5.85
CA THR A 132 0.40 19.93 -4.96
C THR A 132 1.74 20.44 -5.49
N ILE A 133 2.57 19.61 -6.12
CA ILE A 133 3.87 20.00 -6.67
C ILE A 133 3.73 20.84 -7.94
N GLU A 134 2.75 20.56 -8.80
CA GLU A 134 2.52 21.32 -10.05
C GLU A 134 1.88 22.70 -9.83
N THR A 135 1.34 22.98 -8.63
CA THR A 135 0.65 24.24 -8.32
C THR A 135 1.54 25.25 -7.58
N VAL A 136 2.83 24.97 -7.41
CA VAL A 136 3.80 25.83 -6.70
C VAL A 136 4.83 26.42 -7.66
#